data_AF-N9GGX2-F1
#
_entry.id   AF-N9GGX2-F1
#
_cell.length_a   1.000
_cell.length_b   1.000
_cell.length_c   1.000
_cell.angle_alpha   90.00
_cell.angle_beta   90.00
_cell.angle_gamma   90.00
#
_symmetry.space_group_name_H-M   'P 1'
#
loop_
_entity.id
_entity.type
_entity.pdbx_description
1 polymer ?
#
loop_
_entity_poly.entity_id
_entity_poly.type
_entity_poly.pdbx_seq_one_letter_code
_entity_poly.pdbx_strand_id
1 'polypeptide(L)'
;MNTLPDLSQLTHEQLLEFTRQLAMQHQSLAQSNQQLDARVQHLEVTNQQLDSKVQHLSILNQKYEHELALFKKHKFAQKNEHLT
;
A
#
# COMPACT_ATOMS: atom_id res chain seq x y z
N MET A 1 -7.93 -29.23 15.08
CA MET A 1 -7.19 -28.89 16.31
C MET A 1 -5.93 -29.74 16.33
N ASN A 2 -4.76 -29.14 16.14
CA ASN A 2 -3.50 -29.86 16.36
C ASN A 2 -3.26 -29.87 17.86
N THR A 3 -3.59 -30.97 18.51
CA THR A 3 -3.26 -31.18 19.92
C THR A 3 -1.74 -31.31 20.02
N LEU A 4 -1.11 -30.41 20.77
CA LEU A 4 0.32 -30.50 21.06
C LEU A 4 0.59 -31.88 21.69
N PRO A 5 1.58 -32.64 21.22
CA PRO A 5 1.93 -33.91 21.85
C PRO A 5 2.32 -33.64 23.31
N ASP A 6 1.88 -34.51 24.22
CA ASP A 6 2.30 -34.46 25.62
C ASP A 6 3.79 -34.77 25.69
N LEU A 7 4.58 -33.72 25.95
CA LEU A 7 6.04 -33.76 25.96
C LEU A 7 6.58 -34.72 27.03
N SER A 8 5.80 -35.02 28.07
CA SER A 8 6.20 -35.94 29.15
C SER A 8 6.20 -37.42 28.73
N GLN A 9 5.54 -37.74 27.61
CA GLN A 9 5.39 -39.10 27.08
C GLN A 9 6.40 -39.39 25.95
N LEU A 10 7.15 -38.39 25.50
CA LEU A 10 8.08 -38.51 24.39
C LEU A 10 9.44 -39.02 24.85
N THR A 11 10.06 -39.87 24.04
CA THR A 11 11.46 -40.26 24.26
C THR A 11 12.40 -39.07 24.00
N HIS A 12 13.63 -39.16 24.49
CA HIS A 12 14.64 -38.11 24.25
C HIS A 12 14.85 -37.82 22.76
N GLU A 13 14.85 -38.86 21.93
CA GLU A 13 15.02 -38.74 20.48
C GLU A 13 13.81 -38.05 19.82
N GLN A 14 12.59 -38.39 20.24
CA GLN A 14 11.38 -37.72 19.78
C GLN A 14 11.33 -36.24 20.21
N LEU A 15 11.78 -35.93 21.44
CA LEU A 15 11.90 -34.54 21.92
C LEU A 15 12.92 -33.75 21.10
N LEU A 16 14.04 -34.38 20.73
CA LEU A 16 15.07 -33.74 19.91
C LEU A 16 14.55 -33.46 18.49
N GLU A 17 13.87 -34.43 17.86
CA GLU A 17 13.25 -34.22 16.56
C GLU A 17 12.17 -33.14 16.61
N PHE A 18 11.31 -33.16 17.64
CA PHE A 18 10.27 -32.16 17.83
C PHE A 18 10.88 -30.75 17.98
N THR A 19 11.93 -30.62 18.79
CA THR A 19 12.66 -29.35 18.97
C THR A 19 13.27 -28.88 17.65
N ARG A 20 13.85 -29.79 16.85
CA ARG A 20 14.40 -29.47 15.54
C ARG A 20 13.32 -29.00 14.56
N GLN A 21 12.17 -29.67 14.51
CA GLN A 21 11.03 -29.27 13.68
C GLN A 21 10.51 -27.89 14.08
N LEU A 22 10.37 -27.64 15.38
CA LEU A 22 9.95 -26.34 15.90
C LEU A 22 10.94 -25.23 15.53
N ALA A 23 12.25 -25.49 15.64
CA ALA A 23 13.28 -24.53 15.25
C ALA A 23 13.22 -24.20 13.75
N MET A 24 13.00 -25.20 12.89
CA MET A 24 12.82 -24.97 11.45
C MET A 24 11.56 -24.14 11.15
N GLN A 25 10.43 -24.46 11.80
CA GLN A 25 9.19 -23.69 11.65
C GLN A 25 9.37 -22.24 12.10
N HIS A 26 10.04 -22.03 13.23
CA HIS A 26 10.33 -20.69 13.74
C HIS A 26 11.22 -19.91 12.75
N GLN A 27 12.23 -20.56 12.16
CA GLN A 27 13.07 -19.93 11.14
C GLN A 27 12.28 -19.55 9.89
N SER A 28 11.42 -20.44 9.39
CA SER A 28 10.56 -20.15 8.24
C SER A 28 9.58 -19.01 8.52
N LEU A 29 9.00 -18.95 9.73
CA LEU A 29 8.13 -17.85 10.14
C LEU A 29 8.89 -16.52 10.23
N ALA A 30 10.10 -16.52 10.78
CA ALA A 30 10.94 -15.33 10.84
C ALA A 30 11.28 -14.80 9.43
N GLN A 31 11.60 -15.69 8.48
CA GLN A 31 11.84 -15.33 7.08
C GLN A 31 10.57 -14.77 6.41
N SER A 32 9.42 -15.40 6.65
CA SER A 32 8.14 -14.93 6.12
C SER A 32 7.78 -13.53 6.64
N ASN A 33 8.01 -13.28 7.94
CA ASN A 33 7.79 -11.96 8.53
C ASN A 33 8.71 -10.91 7.91
N GLN A 34 9.99 -11.21 7.71
CA GLN A 34 10.92 -10.28 7.03
C GLN A 34 10.48 -9.94 5.60
N GLN A 35 9.95 -10.92 4.86
CA GLN A 35 9.40 -10.67 3.52
C GLN A 35 8.14 -9.81 3.56
N LEU A 36 7.27 -10.03 4.55
CA LEU A 36 6.08 -9.20 4.76
C LEU A 36 6.47 -7.77 5.10
N ASP A 37 7.44 -7.55 6.00
CA ASP A 37 7.94 -6.22 6.35
C ASP A 37 8.47 -5.48 5.13
N ALA A 38 9.28 -6.14 4.30
CA ALA A 38 9.79 -5.56 3.06
C ALA A 38 8.65 -5.19 2.09
N ARG A 39 7.61 -6.03 2.01
CA ARG A 39 6.43 -5.75 1.17
C ARG A 39 5.62 -4.57 1.71
N VAL A 40 5.47 -4.45 3.01
CA VAL A 40 4.80 -3.31 3.65
C VAL A 40 5.55 -2.01 3.34
N GLN A 41 6.87 -1.98 3.52
CA GLN A 41 7.68 -0.81 3.19
C GLN A 41 7.55 -0.41 1.71
N HIS A 42 7.57 -1.39 0.79
CA HIS A 42 7.36 -1.11 -0.62
C HIS A 42 5.97 -0.52 -0.91
N LEU A 43 4.93 -1.03 -0.25
CA LEU A 43 3.56 -0.50 -0.39
C LEU A 43 3.45 0.92 0.16
N GLU A 44 4.10 1.22 1.28
CA GLU A 44 4.14 2.58 1.85
C GLU A 44 4.76 3.58 0.87
N VAL A 45 5.90 3.24 0.27
CA VAL A 45 6.55 4.06 -0.76
C VAL A 45 5.64 4.24 -1.98
N THR A 46 4.98 3.17 -2.43
CA THR A 46 4.07 3.22 -3.57
C THR A 46 2.87 4.13 -3.29
N ASN A 47 2.31 4.08 -2.08
CA ASN A 47 1.21 4.96 -1.68
C ASN A 47 1.65 6.43 -1.66
N GLN A 48 2.82 6.75 -1.11
CA GLN A 48 3.35 8.12 -1.13
C GLN A 48 3.54 8.67 -2.55
N GLN A 49 3.98 7.82 -3.48
CA GLN A 49 4.08 8.18 -4.90
C GLN A 49 2.70 8.41 -5.53
N LEU A 50 1.71 7.60 -5.20
CA LEU A 50 0.33 7.76 -5.67
C LEU A 50 -0.28 9.06 -5.13
N ASP A 51 -0.12 9.35 -3.84
CA ASP A 51 -0.60 10.60 -3.23
C ASP A 51 0.00 11.82 -3.93
N SER A 52 1.29 11.78 -4.24
CA SER A 52 1.97 12.85 -4.97
C SER A 52 1.39 13.04 -6.38
N LYS A 53 1.07 11.96 -7.08
CA LYS A 53 0.41 12.02 -8.40
C LYS A 53 -1.00 12.58 -8.31
N VAL A 54 -1.78 12.16 -7.30
CA VAL A 54 -3.13 12.68 -7.06
C VAL A 54 -3.09 14.18 -6.78
N GLN A 55 -2.17 14.65 -5.94
CA GLN A 55 -1.98 16.07 -5.67
C GLN A 55 -1.64 16.85 -6.95
N HIS A 56 -0.71 16.34 -7.76
CA HIS A 56 -0.34 16.96 -9.03
C HIS A 56 -1.53 17.06 -10.01
N LEU A 57 -2.30 15.98 -10.15
CA LEU A 57 -3.50 15.96 -11.00
C LEU A 57 -4.57 16.93 -10.51
N SER A 58 -4.76 17.06 -9.19
CA SER A 58 -5.68 18.02 -8.60
C SER A 58 -5.30 19.46 -8.95
N ILE A 59 -4.01 19.81 -8.86
CA ILE A 59 -3.51 21.13 -9.24
C ILE A 59 -3.76 21.41 -10.73
N LEU A 60 -3.49 20.44 -11.60
CA LEU A 60 -3.76 20.59 -13.04
C LEU A 60 -5.25 20.79 -13.32
N ASN A 61 -6.12 20.02 -12.66
CA ASN A 61 -7.56 20.15 -12.85
C ASN A 61 -8.05 21.55 -12.43
N GLN A 62 -7.58 22.06 -11.29
CA GLN A 62 -7.89 23.43 -10.84
C GLN A 62 -7.45 24.49 -11.86
N LYS A 63 -6.27 24.34 -12.48
CA LYS A 63 -5.80 25.25 -13.53
C LYS A 63 -6.70 25.21 -14.75
N TYR A 64 -7.06 24.02 -15.22
CA TYR A 64 -7.95 23.89 -16.39
C TYR A 64 -9.36 24.43 -16.12
N GLU A 65 -9.91 24.19 -14.92
CA GLU A 65 -11.19 24.76 -14.52
C GLU A 65 -11.15 26.30 -14.53
N HIS A 66 -10.06 26.88 -14.02
CA HIS A 66 -9.85 28.32 -14.02
C HIS A 66 -9.76 28.89 -15.45
N GLU A 67 -8.92 28.29 -16.31
CA GLU A 67 -8.77 28.72 -17.70
C GLU A 67 -10.08 28.60 -18.48
N LEU A 68 -10.84 27.52 -18.26
CA LEU A 68 -12.15 27.34 -18.87
C LEU A 68 -13.14 28.43 -18.43
N ALA A 69 -13.12 28.81 -17.15
CA ALA A 69 -13.96 29.89 -16.64
C ALA A 69 -13.60 31.25 -17.28
N LEU A 70 -12.30 31.56 -17.39
CA LEU A 70 -11.83 32.77 -18.07
C LEU A 70 -12.24 32.78 -19.55
N PHE A 71 -12.05 31.67 -20.25
CA PHE A 71 -12.42 31.55 -21.65
C PHE A 71 -13.92 31.76 -21.87
N LYS A 72 -14.77 31.16 -21.04
CA LYS A 72 -16.23 31.38 -21.08
C LYS A 72 -16.54 32.86 -20.87
N LYS A 73 -15.95 33.49 -19.85
CA LYS A 73 -16.15 34.93 -19.55
C LYS A 73 -15.79 35.80 -20.75
N HIS A 74 -14.62 35.61 -21.36
CA HIS A 74 -14.19 36.39 -22.53
C HIS A 74 -15.13 36.19 -23.73
N LYS A 75 -15.54 34.96 -24.02
CA LYS A 75 -16.46 34.66 -25.13
C LYS A 75 -17.84 35.33 -24.94
N PHE A 76 -18.34 35.41 -23.71
CA PHE A 76 -19.59 36.11 -23.41
C PHE A 76 -19.43 37.63 -23.47
N ALA A 77 -18.33 38.19 -22.97
CA ALA A 77 -18.06 39.62 -23.05
C ALA A 77 -17.99 40.11 -24.50
N GLN A 78 -17.24 39.39 -25.36
CA GLN A 78 -17.12 39.71 -26.79
C GLN A 78 -18.46 39.64 -27.52
N LYS A 79 -19.34 38.68 -27.17
CA LYS A 79 -20.68 38.61 -27.78
C LYS A 79 -21.56 39.80 -27.41
N ASN A 80 -21.45 40.34 -26.20
CA ASN A 80 -22.24 41.49 -25.77
C ASN A 80 -21.78 42.79 -26.45
N GLU A 81 -20.48 42.97 -26.69
CA GLU A 81 -19.96 44.17 -27.39
C GLU A 81 -20.44 44.28 -28.84
N HIS A 82 -20.72 43.15 -29.51
CA HIS A 82 -21.26 43.16 -30.87
C HIS A 82 -22.79 43.34 -30.94
N LEU A 83 -23.47 43.43 -29.80
CA LEU A 83 -24.94 43.52 -29.69
C LEU A 83 -25.43 44.91 -29.19
N THR A 84 -24.53 45.80 -28.80
CA THR A 84 -24.77 47.22 -28.45
C THR A 84 -24.30 48.15 -29.54
#